data_AF-A0A7W0V0X2-F1
#
_entry.id   AF-A0A7W0V0X2-F1
#
_cell.length_a   1.000
_cell.length_b   1.000
_cell.length_c   1.000
_cell.angle_alpha   90.00
_cell.angle_beta   90.00
_cell.angle_gamma   90.00
#
_symmetry.space_group_name_H-M   'P 1'
#
loop_
_entity.id
_entity.type
_entity.pdbx_description
1 polymer ?
#
loop_
_entity_poly.entity_id
_entity_poly.type
_entity_poly.pdbx_seq_one_letter_code
_entity_poly.pdbx_strand_id
1 'polypeptide(L)' 'LWVVGYSNDVFAYIPSARVLKEGGYEADRSMIYYDLPGPFAPAIEAKIINVIHKLVRRNGRRT' A
#
# COMPACT_ATOMS: atom_id res chain seq x y z
N LEU A 1 -16.75 -0.07 -4.93
CA LEU A 1 -15.30 -0.35 -4.87
C LEU A 1 -15.10 -1.46 -3.84
N TRP A 2 -14.30 -2.47 -4.15
CA TRP A 2 -13.99 -3.57 -3.24
C TRP A 2 -12.47 -3.61 -3.00
N VAL A 3 -12.05 -3.97 -1.79
CA VAL A 3 -10.63 -4.15 -1.44
C VAL A 3 -10.34 -5.64 -1.40
N VAL A 4 -9.31 -6.07 -2.14
CA VAL A 4 -8.85 -7.47 -2.18
C VAL A 4 -7.36 -7.46 -1.85
N GLY A 5 -7.00 -8.07 -0.71
CA GLY A 5 -5.60 -8.25 -0.32
C GLY A 5 -4.96 -9.44 -1.04
N TYR A 6 -3.64 -9.61 -0.87
CA TYR A 6 -2.88 -10.78 -1.35
C TYR A 6 -3.13 -11.15 -2.82
N SER A 7 -3.37 -10.13 -3.65
CA SER A 7 -3.70 -10.29 -5.05
C SER A 7 -2.49 -9.94 -5.89
N ASN A 8 -2.13 -10.83 -6.81
CA ASN A 8 -0.92 -10.82 -7.62
C ASN A 8 0.39 -11.06 -6.84
N ASP A 9 0.50 -10.59 -5.59
CA ASP A 9 1.71 -10.75 -4.77
C ASP A 9 1.43 -10.57 -3.25
N VAL A 10 2.37 -11.00 -2.41
CA VAL A 10 2.39 -10.87 -0.94
C VAL A 10 3.78 -10.42 -0.47
N PHE A 11 4.05 -9.12 -0.55
CA PHE A 11 5.40 -8.58 -0.36
C PHE A 11 5.57 -7.67 0.88
N ALA A 12 4.50 -7.20 1.50
CA ALA A 12 4.53 -6.41 2.75
C ALA A 12 3.12 -6.07 3.24
N TYR A 13 3.02 -5.55 4.46
CA TYR A 13 1.90 -4.71 4.87
C TYR A 13 2.01 -3.32 4.23
N ILE A 14 0.87 -2.71 3.91
CA ILE A 14 0.79 -1.34 3.39
C ILE A 14 0.22 -0.43 4.48
N PRO A 15 1.06 0.26 5.28
CA PRO A 15 0.61 1.14 6.34
C PRO A 15 0.22 2.54 5.82
N SER A 16 -0.67 3.21 6.55
CA SER A 16 -0.90 4.65 6.40
C SER A 16 0.27 5.46 6.97
N ALA A 17 0.35 6.75 6.65
CA ALA A 17 1.38 7.64 7.21
C ALA A 17 1.31 7.71 8.75
N ARG A 18 0.11 7.58 9.33
CA ARG A 18 -0.08 7.56 10.78
C ARG A 18 0.53 6.30 11.41
N VAL A 19 0.25 5.13 10.83
CA VAL A 19 0.78 3.84 11.30
C VAL A 19 2.30 3.79 11.14
N LEU A 20 2.84 4.34 10.05
CA LEU A 20 4.29 4.50 9.90
C LEU A 20 4.92 5.34 11.03
N LYS A 21 4.24 6.39 11.49
CA LYS A 21 4.70 7.21 12.63
C LYS A 21 4.57 6.49 13.97
N GLU A 22 3.54 5.68 14.15
CA GLU A 22 3.32 4.87 15.35
C GLU A 22 4.35 3.74 15.46
N GLY A 23 4.90 3.29 14.33
CA GLY A 23 5.78 2.13 14.26
C GLY A 23 5.00 0.84 14.54
N GLY A 24 5.70 -0.29 14.57
CA GLY A 24 5.04 -1.58 14.81
C GLY A 24 5.44 -2.67 13.85
N TYR A 25 4.78 -3.80 14.00
CA TYR A 25 5.03 -4.97 13.16
C TYR A 25 4.70 -4.67 11.70
N GLU A 26 3.51 -4.14 11.44
CA GLU A 26 3.00 -3.81 10.11
C GLU A 26 3.66 -2.58 9.49
N ALA A 27 4.28 -1.73 10.32
CA ALA A 27 4.89 -0.47 9.90
C ALA A 27 6.36 -0.61 9.48
N ASP A 28 7.17 -1.28 10.31
CA ASP A 28 8.63 -1.42 10.09
C ASP A 28 9.15 -2.84 10.33
N ARG A 29 8.72 -3.52 11.41
CA ARG A 29 9.45 -4.71 11.88
C ARG A 29 9.23 -5.93 11.00
N SER A 30 8.09 -6.01 10.31
CA SER A 30 7.79 -7.13 9.41
C SER A 30 8.62 -7.14 8.12
N MET A 31 9.30 -6.03 7.79
CA MET A 31 10.07 -5.89 6.55
C MET A 31 11.17 -6.96 6.41
N ILE A 32 11.72 -7.43 7.54
CA ILE A 32 12.73 -8.50 7.56
C ILE A 32 12.22 -9.84 7.00
N TYR A 33 10.92 -10.13 7.15
CA TYR A 33 10.33 -11.39 6.66
C TYR A 33 10.01 -11.33 5.17
N TYR A 34 10.09 -10.14 4.58
CA TYR A 34 9.90 -9.88 3.17
C TYR A 34 11.20 -9.46 2.46
N ASP A 35 12.35 -9.63 3.13
CA ASP A 35 13.68 -9.23 2.63
C ASP A 35 13.74 -7.75 2.18
N LEU A 36 12.96 -6.86 2.84
CA LEU A 36 12.93 -5.44 2.55
C LEU A 36 13.83 -4.65 3.51
N PRO A 37 14.56 -3.63 3.02
CA PRO A 37 15.59 -2.94 3.80
C PRO A 37 15.04 -1.99 4.88
N GLY A 38 13.73 -1.74 4.91
CA GLY A 38 13.13 -0.83 5.88
C GLY A 38 11.70 -0.41 5.52
N PRO A 39 11.09 0.44 6.36
CA PRO A 39 9.71 0.87 6.19
C PRO A 39 9.51 1.66 4.90
N PHE A 40 8.29 1.63 4.36
CA PHE A 40 7.91 2.47 3.24
C PHE A 40 7.97 3.96 3.60
N ALA A 41 8.15 4.81 2.58
CA ALA A 41 7.98 6.24 2.74
C ALA A 41 6.52 6.58 3.15
N PRO A 42 6.28 7.62 3.98
CA PRO A 42 4.93 8.02 4.42
C PRO A 42 3.92 8.27 3.30
N ALA A 43 4.38 8.53 2.08
CA ALA A 43 3.53 8.75 0.91
C ALA A 43 2.99 7.46 0.24
N ILE A 44 3.29 6.27 0.75
CA ILE A 44 2.94 4.99 0.10
C ILE A 44 1.43 4.83 -0.15
N GLU A 45 0.62 5.06 0.87
CA GLU A 45 -0.85 5.00 0.77
C GLU A 45 -1.37 5.99 -0.27
N ALA A 46 -0.93 7.25 -0.21
CA ALA A 46 -1.33 8.28 -1.16
C ALA A 46 -0.97 7.93 -2.61
N LYS A 47 0.21 7.34 -2.84
CA LYS A 47 0.63 6.86 -4.17
C LYS A 47 -0.34 5.79 -4.69
N ILE A 48 -0.70 4.81 -3.86
CA ILE A 48 -1.62 3.72 -4.25
C ILE A 48 -3.02 4.29 -4.55
N ILE A 49 -3.56 5.14 -3.68
CA ILE A 49 -4.88 5.77 -3.87
C ILE A 49 -4.92 6.61 -5.15
N ASN A 50 -3.86 7.37 -5.45
CA ASN A 50 -3.77 8.16 -6.68
C ASN A 50 -3.82 7.28 -7.94
N VAL A 51 -3.16 6.13 -7.92
CA VAL A 51 -3.22 5.16 -9.02
C VAL A 51 -4.61 4.56 -9.15
N ILE A 52 -5.25 4.18 -8.04
CA ILE A 52 -6.64 3.69 -8.04
C ILE A 52 -7.57 4.70 -8.70
N HIS A 53 -7.52 5.98 -8.29
CA HIS A 53 -8.33 7.03 -8.90
C HIS A 53 -8.06 7.21 -10.40
N LYS A 54 -6.80 7.10 -10.84
CA LYS A 54 -6.44 7.14 -12.27
C LYS A 54 -7.08 5.98 -13.04
N LEU A 55 -7.02 4.77 -12.49
CA LEU A 55 -7.58 3.56 -13.11
C LEU A 55 -9.11 3.61 -13.17
N VAL A 56 -9.76 4.03 -12.08
CA VAL A 56 -11.23 4.20 -12.04
C VAL A 56 -11.67 5.22 -13.09
N ARG A 57 -11.01 6.39 -13.20
CA ARG A 57 -11.34 7.39 -14.24
C ARG A 57 -11.11 6.87 -15.66
N ARG A 58 -10.08 6.07 -15.88
CA ARG A 58 -9.80 5.47 -17.20
C ARG A 58 -10.90 4.48 -17.59
N ASN A 59 -11.33 3.64 -16.65
CA ASN A 59 -12.29 2.59 -16.91
C ASN A 59 -13.75 3.10 -16.94
N GLY A 60 -14.08 4.11 -16.12
CA GLY A 60 -15.40 4.75 -16.11
C GLY A 60 -15.70 5.64 -17.33
N ARG A 61 -14.72 5.85 -18.23
CA ARG A 61 -14.91 6.52 -19.53
C ARG A 61 -15.22 5.55 -20.69
N ARG A 62 -15.27 4.24 -20.42
CA ARG A 62 -15.55 3.20 -21.41
C ARG A 62 -17.00 2.70 -21.40
N THR A 63 -17.88 3.37 -20.66
CA THR A 63 -19.34 3.14 -20.65
C THR A 63 -20.05 4.40 -21.10
#